data_AF-A0A921MXC9-F1
#
_entry.id   AF-A0A921MXC9-F1
#
_cell.length_a   1.000
_cell.length_b   1.000
_cell.length_c   1.000
_cell.angle_alpha   90.00
_cell.angle_beta   90.00
_cell.angle_gamma   90.00
#
_symmetry.space_group_name_H-M   'P 1'
#
loop_
_entity.id
_entity.type
_entity.pdbx_description
1 polymer ?
#
loop_
_entity_poly.entity_id
_entity_poly.type
_entity_poly.pdbx_seq_one_letter_code
_entity_poly.pdbx_strand_id
1 'polypeptide(L)'
;AGKADNDDPGTLSNPWDNQTLFDWDGEALSTLPVFGELPRENHVVNGGFEDDGYTNSPSGWGVWAEDPKDLDAIFTQDPAVVGSYKLTHWKATAHTVSTFQIVEGLSHGTHRVSAWVLNSGGQDAAYMYVKGHGAPEARADIPVSSSSWIRVALEVSVTTGQLELGFYSEAAADQWINVDDVRVVETY
;
A
#
# COMPACT_ATOMS: atom_id res chain seq x y z
N ALA A 1 24.75 19.34 47.76
CA ALA A 1 23.97 18.48 48.65
C ALA A 1 22.68 18.14 47.91
N GLY A 2 22.49 16.86 47.56
CA GLY A 2 21.31 16.40 46.84
C GLY A 2 20.06 16.50 47.70
N LYS A 3 18.91 16.79 47.07
CA LYS A 3 17.60 16.69 47.73
C LYS A 3 17.37 15.23 48.11
N ALA A 4 16.92 15.01 49.34
CA ALA A 4 16.47 13.70 49.79
C ALA A 4 15.25 13.28 48.95
N ASP A 5 15.28 12.02 48.52
CA ASP A 5 14.19 11.38 47.81
C ASP A 5 13.01 11.20 48.76
N ASN A 6 11.81 11.54 48.30
CA ASN A 6 10.59 11.56 49.10
C ASN A 6 10.08 10.12 49.28
N ASP A 7 10.57 9.39 50.29
CA ASP A 7 9.97 8.16 50.82
C ASP A 7 9.39 7.21 49.74
N ASP A 8 10.20 6.84 48.73
CA ASP A 8 9.83 5.84 47.71
C ASP A 8 10.26 4.43 48.18
N PRO A 9 9.31 3.50 48.47
CA PRO A 9 9.63 2.11 48.78
C PRO A 9 9.74 1.24 47.50
N GLY A 10 9.65 1.82 46.31
CA GLY A 10 9.71 1.15 45.03
C GLY A 10 11.14 0.79 44.60
N THR A 11 11.28 -0.36 43.94
CA THR A 11 12.51 -0.76 43.26
C THR A 11 13.01 0.37 42.37
N LEU A 12 14.20 0.88 42.66
CA LEU A 12 14.95 1.89 41.90
C LEU A 12 14.80 1.65 40.39
N SER A 13 13.84 2.32 39.75
CA SER A 13 13.90 2.51 38.31
C SER A 13 14.98 3.56 38.06
N ASN A 14 15.72 3.37 36.99
CA ASN A 14 16.86 4.21 36.69
C ASN A 14 16.34 5.62 36.32
N PRO A 15 16.91 6.74 36.81
CA PRO A 15 16.55 8.09 36.36
C PRO A 15 16.75 8.32 34.84
N TRP A 16 17.47 7.43 34.14
CA TRP A 16 17.54 7.40 32.68
C TRP A 16 16.28 6.82 32.01
N ASP A 17 15.41 6.10 32.72
CA ASP A 17 14.20 5.49 32.16
C ASP A 17 13.14 6.54 31.76
N ASN A 18 13.24 7.78 32.29
CA ASN A 18 12.26 8.84 32.07
C ASN A 18 12.65 9.89 31.01
N GLN A 19 13.84 9.81 30.40
CA GLN A 19 14.27 10.80 29.39
C GLN A 19 13.75 10.55 27.97
N THR A 20 13.08 9.43 27.71
CA THR A 20 12.55 9.12 26.37
C THR A 20 11.12 9.61 26.15
N LEU A 21 10.44 10.06 27.22
CA LEU A 21 9.01 10.38 27.20
C LEU A 21 8.68 11.79 27.75
N PHE A 22 9.50 12.36 28.64
CA PHE A 22 9.24 13.66 29.26
C PHE A 22 10.37 14.67 28.96
N ASP A 23 10.04 15.96 28.91
CA ASP A 23 11.00 17.05 28.80
C ASP A 23 11.70 17.36 30.14
N TRP A 24 12.59 18.36 30.13
CA TRP A 24 13.37 18.73 31.32
C TRP A 24 12.52 19.35 32.44
N ASP A 25 11.33 19.87 32.11
CA ASP A 25 10.37 20.43 33.07
C ASP A 25 9.40 19.35 33.61
N GLY A 26 9.51 18.10 33.12
CA GLY A 26 8.69 16.97 33.53
C GLY A 26 7.38 16.84 32.76
N GLU A 27 7.20 17.63 31.71
CA GLU A 27 6.02 17.56 30.83
C GLU A 27 6.21 16.47 29.77
N ALA A 28 5.10 15.88 29.34
CA ALA A 28 5.09 14.91 28.24
C ALA A 28 5.69 15.53 26.96
N LEU A 29 6.68 14.87 26.34
CA LEU A 29 7.19 15.28 25.02
C LEU A 29 6.04 15.28 24.00
N SER A 30 5.98 16.30 23.13
CA SER A 30 4.94 16.43 22.10
C SER A 30 4.92 15.29 21.07
N THR A 31 5.97 14.47 21.05
CA THR A 31 6.07 13.26 20.23
C THR A 31 5.39 12.05 20.86
N LEU A 32 5.02 12.07 22.15
CA LEU A 32 4.33 10.96 22.83
C LEU A 32 3.06 10.44 22.12
N PRO A 33 2.20 11.28 21.53
CA PRO A 33 1.05 10.82 20.77
C PRO A 33 1.43 9.91 19.60
N VAL A 34 2.66 10.00 19.07
CA VAL A 34 3.15 9.13 17.98
C VAL A 34 3.19 7.66 18.38
N PHE A 35 3.34 7.37 19.68
CA PHE A 35 3.30 6.01 20.21
C PHE A 35 1.87 5.50 20.46
N GLY A 36 0.89 6.41 20.42
CA GLY A 36 -0.54 6.11 20.57
C GLY A 36 -1.35 6.19 19.27
N GLU A 37 -0.77 6.71 18.18
CA GLU A 37 -1.40 6.67 16.86
C GLU A 37 -1.41 5.22 16.40
N LEU A 38 -2.60 4.61 16.40
CA LEU A 38 -2.79 3.28 15.82
C LEU A 38 -2.25 3.33 14.38
N PRO A 39 -1.59 2.25 13.90
CA PRO A 39 -1.21 2.18 12.50
C PRO A 39 -2.47 2.43 11.67
N ARG A 40 -2.43 3.45 10.84
CA ARG A 40 -3.61 3.89 10.10
C ARG A 40 -4.13 2.73 9.27
N GLU A 41 -5.45 2.55 9.35
CA GLU A 41 -6.14 1.41 8.76
C GLU A 41 -5.87 1.35 7.26
N ASN A 42 -5.55 0.16 6.76
CA ASN A 42 -5.53 -0.08 5.33
C ASN A 42 -6.94 -0.45 4.88
N HIS A 43 -7.55 0.38 4.04
CA HIS A 43 -8.90 0.14 3.53
C HIS A 43 -8.96 -0.85 2.37
N VAL A 44 -7.82 -1.31 1.86
CA VAL A 44 -7.77 -2.33 0.79
C VAL A 44 -7.95 -3.73 1.38
N VAL A 45 -8.92 -4.47 0.87
CA VAL A 45 -9.08 -5.90 1.20
C VAL A 45 -8.15 -6.74 0.33
N ASN A 46 -7.55 -7.77 0.92
CA ASN A 46 -6.58 -8.64 0.24
C ASN A 46 -5.47 -7.85 -0.51
N GLY A 47 -4.98 -6.77 0.11
CA GLY A 47 -3.98 -5.88 -0.52
C GLY A 47 -2.61 -6.53 -0.75
N GLY A 48 -2.32 -7.62 -0.04
CA GLY A 48 -1.14 -8.46 -0.25
C GLY A 48 -1.39 -9.72 -1.08
N PHE A 49 -2.61 -9.92 -1.60
CA PHE A 49 -2.94 -11.08 -2.45
C PHE A 49 -2.72 -12.47 -1.82
N GLU A 50 -2.78 -12.57 -0.48
CA GLU A 50 -2.48 -13.80 0.27
C GLU A 50 -3.68 -14.75 0.41
N ASP A 51 -4.91 -14.24 0.23
CA ASP A 51 -6.12 -14.96 0.66
C ASP A 51 -6.40 -16.24 -0.15
N ASP A 52 -5.92 -16.32 -1.39
CA ASP A 52 -6.32 -17.36 -2.36
C ASP A 52 -5.16 -18.27 -2.83
N GLY A 53 -3.92 -17.93 -2.48
CA GLY A 53 -2.73 -18.60 -3.04
C GLY A 53 -2.55 -18.30 -4.52
N TYR A 54 -2.32 -19.31 -5.36
CA TYR A 54 -2.26 -19.15 -6.83
C TYR A 54 -3.67 -19.09 -7.43
N THR A 55 -4.02 -17.96 -8.04
CA THR A 55 -5.33 -17.73 -8.67
C THR A 55 -5.26 -16.70 -9.79
N ASN A 56 -6.21 -16.74 -10.73
CA ASN A 56 -6.45 -15.68 -11.72
C ASN A 56 -7.60 -14.74 -11.29
N SER A 57 -8.15 -14.93 -10.09
CA SER A 57 -9.28 -14.15 -9.57
C SER A 57 -9.08 -13.91 -8.07
N PRO A 58 -8.19 -12.98 -7.70
CA PRO A 58 -7.92 -12.67 -6.30
C PRO A 58 -9.18 -12.13 -5.61
N SER A 59 -9.50 -12.69 -4.44
CA SER A 59 -10.65 -12.31 -3.65
C SER A 59 -10.61 -10.81 -3.33
N GLY A 60 -11.73 -10.12 -3.57
CA GLY A 60 -11.85 -8.66 -3.39
C GLY A 60 -11.32 -7.81 -4.55
N TRP A 61 -10.79 -8.42 -5.62
CA TRP A 61 -10.27 -7.71 -6.78
C TRP A 61 -11.06 -8.03 -8.05
N GLY A 62 -11.40 -7.00 -8.81
CA GLY A 62 -11.89 -7.11 -10.17
C GLY A 62 -10.73 -7.28 -11.16
N VAL A 63 -10.98 -8.07 -12.20
CA VAL A 63 -10.04 -8.30 -13.31
C VAL A 63 -10.69 -7.88 -14.63
N TRP A 64 -9.90 -7.28 -15.51
CA TRP A 64 -10.34 -6.85 -16.83
C TRP A 64 -9.22 -7.07 -17.85
N ALA A 65 -9.59 -7.39 -19.08
CA ALA A 65 -8.69 -7.49 -20.22
C ALA A 65 -9.36 -6.87 -21.45
N GLU A 66 -8.57 -6.26 -22.32
CA GLU A 66 -9.07 -5.71 -23.59
C GLU A 66 -9.60 -6.81 -24.51
N ASP A 67 -8.83 -7.89 -24.69
CA ASP A 67 -9.34 -9.19 -25.18
C ASP A 67 -9.60 -10.10 -23.97
N PRO A 68 -10.84 -10.58 -23.76
CA PRO A 68 -11.17 -11.50 -22.66
C PRO A 68 -10.31 -12.78 -22.61
N LYS A 69 -9.64 -13.15 -23.71
CA LYS A 69 -8.70 -14.28 -23.74
C LYS A 69 -7.39 -14.01 -22.99
N ASP A 70 -7.11 -12.76 -22.64
CA ASP A 70 -5.91 -12.35 -21.91
C ASP A 70 -6.15 -12.24 -20.40
N LEU A 71 -7.32 -12.66 -19.90
CA LEU A 71 -7.56 -12.77 -18.46
C LEU A 71 -6.59 -13.75 -17.77
N ASP A 72 -6.05 -14.73 -18.50
CA ASP A 72 -5.00 -15.62 -18.01
C ASP A 72 -3.63 -14.93 -17.83
N ALA A 73 -3.47 -13.70 -18.32
CA ALA A 73 -2.29 -12.88 -18.05
C ALA A 73 -2.28 -12.31 -16.62
N ILE A 74 -3.42 -12.30 -15.94
CA ILE A 74 -3.55 -11.83 -14.56
C ILE A 74 -3.53 -13.04 -13.63
N PHE A 75 -2.57 -13.12 -12.72
CA PHE A 75 -2.52 -14.18 -11.72
C PHE A 75 -1.70 -13.80 -10.50
N THR A 76 -1.87 -14.56 -9.42
CA THR A 76 -1.03 -14.45 -8.22
C THR A 76 0.06 -15.51 -8.19
N GLN A 77 1.26 -15.16 -7.72
CA GLN A 77 2.38 -16.09 -7.59
C GLN A 77 3.46 -15.59 -6.61
N ASP A 78 4.34 -16.48 -6.17
CA ASP A 78 5.54 -16.18 -5.38
C ASP A 78 6.75 -15.79 -6.27
N PRO A 79 7.84 -15.22 -5.71
CA PRO A 79 7.95 -14.64 -4.37
C PRO A 79 7.40 -13.21 -4.31
N ALA A 80 6.76 -12.86 -3.19
CA ALA A 80 6.23 -11.53 -2.89
C ALA A 80 7.26 -10.62 -2.21
N VAL A 81 6.97 -9.32 -2.02
CA VAL A 81 7.80 -8.46 -1.16
C VAL A 81 7.43 -8.65 0.31
N VAL A 82 6.14 -8.86 0.59
CA VAL A 82 5.60 -9.15 1.90
C VAL A 82 4.71 -10.38 1.77
N GLY A 83 4.82 -11.33 2.69
CA GLY A 83 4.05 -12.57 2.57
C GLY A 83 4.61 -13.51 1.51
N SER A 84 3.72 -14.28 0.86
CA SER A 84 4.08 -15.34 -0.08
C SER A 84 3.68 -15.03 -1.51
N TYR A 85 2.55 -14.34 -1.70
CA TYR A 85 1.91 -14.13 -2.99
C TYR A 85 1.88 -12.65 -3.37
N LYS A 86 1.90 -12.39 -4.67
CA LYS A 86 1.78 -11.05 -5.26
C LYS A 86 0.94 -11.16 -6.51
N LEU A 87 0.34 -10.06 -6.94
CA LEU A 87 -0.27 -9.96 -8.25
C LEU A 87 0.81 -9.88 -9.34
N THR A 88 0.56 -10.55 -10.46
CA THR A 88 1.35 -10.52 -11.68
C THR A 88 0.45 -10.23 -12.88
N HIS A 89 0.88 -9.32 -13.75
CA HIS A 89 0.44 -9.28 -15.13
C HIS A 89 1.59 -9.80 -16.00
N TRP A 90 1.40 -10.92 -16.70
CA TRP A 90 2.38 -11.49 -17.64
C TRP A 90 1.71 -12.49 -18.57
N LYS A 91 2.14 -12.54 -19.83
CA LYS A 91 1.79 -13.63 -20.76
C LYS A 91 2.86 -13.76 -21.84
N ALA A 92 2.97 -14.95 -22.42
CA ALA A 92 3.84 -15.22 -23.57
C ALA A 92 3.39 -14.52 -24.87
N THR A 93 2.26 -13.83 -24.85
CA THR A 93 1.73 -13.02 -25.96
C THR A 93 1.48 -11.59 -25.48
N ALA A 94 1.29 -10.67 -26.43
CA ALA A 94 0.83 -9.33 -26.09
C ALA A 94 -0.49 -9.40 -25.30
N HIS A 95 -0.65 -8.51 -24.32
CA HIS A 95 -1.78 -8.47 -23.42
C HIS A 95 -2.01 -7.05 -22.90
N THR A 96 -3.28 -6.66 -22.80
CA THR A 96 -3.71 -5.39 -22.20
C THR A 96 -4.70 -5.70 -21.10
N VAL A 97 -4.29 -5.51 -19.85
CA VAL A 97 -5.04 -5.98 -18.68
C VAL A 97 -5.05 -4.97 -17.53
N SER A 98 -6.07 -5.09 -16.67
CA SER A 98 -6.20 -4.30 -15.45
C SER A 98 -6.72 -5.15 -14.29
N THR A 99 -6.17 -4.90 -13.09
CA THR A 99 -6.68 -5.45 -11.82
C THR A 99 -7.01 -4.30 -10.89
N PHE A 100 -8.21 -4.28 -10.32
CA PHE A 100 -8.75 -3.10 -9.61
C PHE A 100 -9.64 -3.46 -8.42
N GLN A 101 -9.79 -2.52 -7.49
CA GLN A 101 -10.68 -2.64 -6.35
C GLN A 101 -11.43 -1.31 -6.14
N ILE A 102 -12.74 -1.41 -5.93
CA ILE A 102 -13.55 -0.29 -5.44
C ILE A 102 -13.46 -0.33 -3.92
N VAL A 103 -12.88 0.73 -3.34
CA VAL A 103 -12.73 0.90 -1.90
C VAL A 103 -13.79 1.91 -1.45
N GLU A 104 -14.73 1.44 -0.64
CA GLU A 104 -15.87 2.21 -0.13
C GLU A 104 -15.71 2.54 1.36
N GLY A 105 -16.55 3.43 1.88
CA GLY A 105 -16.54 3.80 3.31
C GLY A 105 -15.38 4.70 3.71
N LEU A 106 -14.73 5.35 2.74
CA LEU A 106 -13.64 6.29 2.99
C LEU A 106 -14.18 7.60 3.57
N SER A 107 -13.41 8.20 4.48
CA SER A 107 -13.70 9.55 4.95
C SER A 107 -13.54 10.57 3.82
N HIS A 108 -14.13 11.75 4.00
CA HIS A 108 -13.85 12.88 3.11
C HIS A 108 -12.53 13.50 3.56
N GLY A 109 -11.50 13.46 2.71
CA GLY A 109 -10.16 13.88 3.12
C GLY A 109 -9.08 13.43 2.17
N THR A 110 -7.83 13.69 2.54
CA THR A 110 -6.70 13.25 1.72
C THR A 110 -6.39 11.80 2.05
N HIS A 111 -6.27 10.97 1.01
CA HIS A 111 -5.89 9.57 1.13
C HIS A 111 -4.63 9.32 0.32
N ARG A 112 -3.71 8.55 0.89
CA ARG A 112 -2.54 8.03 0.19
C ARG A 112 -2.82 6.63 -0.32
N VAL A 113 -2.70 6.47 -1.63
CA VAL A 113 -2.77 5.17 -2.31
C VAL A 113 -1.35 4.74 -2.65
N SER A 114 -0.97 3.50 -2.35
CA SER A 114 0.40 3.03 -2.60
C SER A 114 0.47 1.53 -2.81
N ALA A 115 1.49 1.07 -3.52
CA ALA A 115 1.84 -0.35 -3.64
C ALA A 115 3.34 -0.52 -3.85
N TRP A 116 3.84 -1.71 -3.55
CA TRP A 116 5.15 -2.15 -4.01
C TRP A 116 5.03 -2.76 -5.40
N VAL A 117 5.96 -2.41 -6.27
CA VAL A 117 5.94 -2.84 -7.67
C VAL A 117 7.31 -3.29 -8.17
N LEU A 118 7.29 -4.21 -9.13
CA LEU A 118 8.38 -4.51 -10.06
C LEU A 118 7.86 -4.40 -11.49
N ASN A 119 8.74 -4.12 -12.43
CA ASN A 119 8.39 -3.96 -13.84
C ASN A 119 9.56 -4.39 -14.73
N SER A 120 9.29 -5.27 -15.70
CA SER A 120 10.26 -5.72 -16.71
C SER A 120 10.78 -4.58 -17.59
N GLY A 121 9.96 -3.57 -17.83
CA GLY A 121 10.14 -2.55 -18.86
C GLY A 121 9.73 -3.01 -20.25
N GLY A 122 9.59 -2.03 -21.15
CA GLY A 122 9.23 -2.23 -22.56
C GLY A 122 7.75 -2.17 -22.87
N GLN A 123 6.88 -2.09 -21.86
CA GLN A 123 5.43 -1.89 -22.02
C GLN A 123 5.13 -0.55 -22.67
N ASP A 124 4.06 -0.50 -23.47
CA ASP A 124 3.54 0.76 -24.02
C ASP A 124 2.90 1.60 -22.90
N ALA A 125 2.34 0.94 -21.88
CA ALA A 125 1.89 1.58 -20.64
C ALA A 125 1.97 0.63 -19.43
N ALA A 126 2.37 1.16 -18.28
CA ALA A 126 2.31 0.48 -16.99
C ALA A 126 2.13 1.51 -15.86
N TYR A 127 0.97 1.55 -15.21
CA TYR A 127 0.68 2.55 -14.18
C TYR A 127 -0.30 2.04 -13.12
N MET A 128 -0.18 2.60 -11.91
CA MET A 128 -1.23 2.58 -10.89
C MET A 128 -2.16 3.77 -11.15
N TYR A 129 -3.46 3.57 -11.08
CA TYR A 129 -4.47 4.63 -11.23
C TYR A 129 -5.42 4.70 -10.04
N VAL A 130 -6.01 5.88 -9.86
CA VAL A 130 -7.09 6.12 -8.91
C VAL A 130 -8.16 6.99 -9.58
N LYS A 131 -9.42 6.54 -9.55
CA LYS A 131 -10.57 7.28 -10.09
C LYS A 131 -11.77 7.17 -9.16
N GLY A 132 -12.86 7.86 -9.50
CA GLY A 132 -14.10 7.81 -8.71
C GLY A 132 -14.04 8.50 -7.34
N HIS A 133 -12.92 9.16 -7.01
CA HIS A 133 -12.71 9.89 -5.76
C HIS A 133 -13.29 11.32 -5.78
N GLY A 134 -13.93 11.74 -6.89
CA GLY A 134 -14.52 13.06 -7.06
C GLY A 134 -13.67 14.07 -7.86
N ALA A 135 -12.55 13.63 -8.42
CA ALA A 135 -11.77 14.39 -9.41
C ALA A 135 -11.46 13.50 -10.64
N PRO A 136 -10.85 14.06 -11.71
CA PRO A 136 -10.32 13.27 -12.81
C PRO A 136 -9.32 12.21 -12.33
N GLU A 137 -9.17 11.14 -13.11
CA GLU A 137 -8.27 10.04 -12.81
C GLU A 137 -6.83 10.52 -12.55
N ALA A 138 -6.27 10.11 -11.41
CA ALA A 138 -4.87 10.29 -11.06
C ALA A 138 -4.08 9.04 -11.42
N ARG A 139 -2.84 9.21 -11.88
CA ARG A 139 -1.95 8.11 -12.29
C ARG A 139 -0.54 8.28 -11.73
N ALA A 140 0.07 7.16 -11.38
CA ALA A 140 1.50 7.06 -11.11
C ALA A 140 2.08 5.95 -12.00
N ASP A 141 3.04 6.31 -12.83
CA ASP A 141 3.76 5.33 -13.65
C ASP A 141 4.48 4.31 -12.78
N ILE A 142 4.51 3.05 -13.22
CA ILE A 142 5.25 1.98 -12.57
C ILE A 142 6.68 2.01 -13.14
N PRO A 143 7.69 2.43 -12.35
CA PRO A 143 9.06 2.54 -12.84
C PRO A 143 9.65 1.18 -13.19
N VAL A 144 10.47 1.13 -14.24
CA VAL A 144 11.19 -0.09 -14.64
C VAL A 144 12.14 -0.51 -13.53
N SER A 145 11.92 -1.71 -12.99
CA SER A 145 12.80 -2.34 -12.01
C SER A 145 12.52 -3.83 -11.96
N SER A 146 13.43 -4.63 -12.53
CA SER A 146 13.24 -6.07 -12.68
C SER A 146 13.64 -6.88 -11.44
N SER A 147 14.33 -6.27 -10.47
CA SER A 147 14.90 -6.98 -9.32
C SER A 147 14.82 -6.24 -7.99
N SER A 148 14.40 -4.97 -7.98
CA SER A 148 14.31 -4.14 -6.78
C SER A 148 12.90 -3.60 -6.64
N TRP A 149 12.18 -4.04 -5.61
CA TRP A 149 10.83 -3.54 -5.35
C TRP A 149 10.87 -2.03 -5.10
N ILE A 150 10.01 -1.29 -5.79
CA ILE A 150 9.86 0.16 -5.62
C ILE A 150 8.47 0.43 -5.08
N ARG A 151 8.34 1.32 -4.10
CA ARG A 151 7.04 1.77 -3.62
C ARG A 151 6.56 2.96 -4.44
N VAL A 152 5.48 2.78 -5.19
CA VAL A 152 4.77 3.87 -5.88
C VAL A 152 3.64 4.40 -5.00
N ALA A 153 3.33 5.68 -5.11
CA ALA A 153 2.26 6.29 -4.34
C ALA A 153 1.62 7.49 -5.05
N LEU A 154 0.35 7.74 -4.73
CA LEU A 154 -0.43 8.92 -5.08
C LEU A 154 -1.10 9.47 -3.82
N GLU A 155 -1.30 10.78 -3.78
CA GLU A 155 -2.23 11.41 -2.85
C GLU A 155 -3.45 11.90 -3.63
N VAL A 156 -4.64 11.55 -3.15
CA VAL A 156 -5.91 11.97 -3.75
C VAL A 156 -6.81 12.54 -2.65
N SER A 157 -7.57 13.58 -2.99
CA SER A 157 -8.66 14.05 -2.12
C SER A 157 -9.94 13.30 -2.49
N VAL A 158 -10.50 12.58 -1.51
CA VAL A 158 -11.75 11.83 -1.64
C VAL A 158 -12.91 12.72 -1.20
N THR A 159 -13.89 12.91 -2.08
CA THR A 159 -15.13 13.68 -1.79
C THR A 159 -16.41 12.88 -2.01
N THR A 160 -16.28 11.63 -2.46
CA THR A 160 -17.37 10.72 -2.83
C THR A 160 -17.63 9.63 -1.79
N GLY A 161 -16.77 9.50 -0.77
CA GLY A 161 -16.79 8.41 0.20
C GLY A 161 -16.24 7.08 -0.32
N GLN A 162 -15.65 7.08 -1.52
CA GLN A 162 -15.07 5.89 -2.15
C GLN A 162 -13.99 6.28 -3.17
N LEU A 163 -13.22 5.30 -3.63
CA LEU A 163 -12.38 5.40 -4.82
C LEU A 163 -12.30 4.04 -5.52
N GLU A 164 -11.98 4.02 -6.80
CA GLU A 164 -11.45 2.83 -7.47
C GLU A 164 -9.95 3.00 -7.63
N LEU A 165 -9.17 2.04 -7.15
CA LEU A 165 -7.74 1.94 -7.42
C LEU A 165 -7.50 0.73 -8.33
N GLY A 166 -6.50 0.83 -9.20
CA GLY A 166 -6.11 -0.32 -10.02
C GLY A 166 -4.73 -0.18 -10.64
N PHE A 167 -4.32 -1.27 -11.28
CA PHE A 167 -3.05 -1.38 -11.99
C PHE A 167 -3.36 -1.76 -13.43
N TYR A 168 -2.87 -0.96 -14.38
CA TYR A 168 -3.06 -1.18 -15.81
C TYR A 168 -1.71 -1.46 -16.46
N SER A 169 -1.68 -2.43 -17.37
CA SER A 169 -0.53 -2.67 -18.23
C SER A 169 -0.94 -3.02 -19.66
N GLU A 170 -0.31 -2.36 -20.62
CA GLU A 170 -0.37 -2.66 -22.05
C GLU A 170 1.02 -3.13 -22.48
N ALA A 171 1.14 -4.43 -22.73
CA ALA A 171 2.40 -5.14 -22.76
C ALA A 171 2.54 -6.00 -24.01
N ALA A 172 3.74 -6.03 -24.60
CA ALA A 172 4.12 -7.02 -25.57
C ALA A 172 4.34 -8.40 -24.90
N ALA A 173 4.62 -9.41 -25.73
CA ALA A 173 4.96 -10.75 -25.24
C ALA A 173 6.10 -10.72 -24.22
N ASP A 174 5.95 -11.52 -23.17
CA ASP A 174 6.92 -11.75 -22.09
C ASP A 174 7.21 -10.56 -21.16
N GLN A 175 6.58 -9.41 -21.39
CA GLN A 175 6.68 -8.26 -20.49
C GLN A 175 5.75 -8.45 -19.29
N TRP A 176 6.11 -7.85 -18.15
CA TRP A 176 5.38 -8.06 -16.91
C TRP A 176 5.45 -6.89 -15.94
N ILE A 177 4.43 -6.81 -15.10
CA ILE A 177 4.47 -6.09 -13.83
C ILE A 177 4.13 -7.04 -12.69
N ASN A 178 4.66 -6.73 -11.51
CA ASN A 178 4.31 -7.38 -10.26
C ASN A 178 3.88 -6.31 -9.26
N VAL A 179 2.87 -6.62 -8.45
CA VAL A 179 2.26 -5.69 -7.49
C VAL A 179 1.97 -6.41 -6.19
N ASP A 180 2.29 -5.77 -5.07
CA ASP A 180 2.09 -6.32 -3.73
C ASP A 180 1.98 -5.20 -2.67
N ASP A 181 1.47 -5.54 -1.49
CA ASP A 181 1.22 -4.66 -0.34
C ASP A 181 0.56 -3.34 -0.74
N VAL A 182 -0.60 -3.47 -1.41
CA VAL A 182 -1.46 -2.37 -1.84
C VAL A 182 -2.16 -1.78 -0.62
N ARG A 183 -2.12 -0.45 -0.51
CA ARG A 183 -2.71 0.29 0.59
C ARG A 183 -3.47 1.53 0.14
N VAL A 184 -4.58 1.79 0.83
CA VAL A 184 -5.30 3.07 0.86
C VAL A 184 -5.40 3.47 2.31
N VAL A 185 -4.82 4.62 2.65
CA VAL A 185 -4.68 5.07 4.03
C VAL A 185 -5.02 6.56 4.11
N GLU A 186 -5.87 6.95 5.06
CA GLU A 186 -6.18 8.36 5.34
C GLU A 186 -4.92 9.11 5.79
N THR A 187 -4.67 10.30 5.23
CA THR A 187 -3.53 11.13 5.61
C THR A 187 -3.88 12.27 6.55
N TYR A 188 -4.93 13.04 6.26
CA TYR A 188 -5.38 14.21 7.03
C TYR A 188 -6.84 14.54 6.75
#